data_AF-A0A3D1KLU5-F1
#
_entry.id   AF-A0A3D1KLU5-F1
#
_cell.length_a   1.000
_cell.length_b   1.000
_cell.length_c   1.000
_cell.angle_alpha   90.00
_cell.angle_beta   90.00
_cell.angle_gamma   90.00
#
_symmetry.space_group_name_H-M   'P 1'
#
loop_
_entity.id
_entity.type
_entity.pdbx_description
1 polymer ?
#
loop_
_entity_poly.entity_id
_entity_poly.type
_entity_poly.pdbx_seq_one_letter_code
_entity_poly.pdbx_strand_id
1 'polypeptide(L)' 'QYDKVPTNLVTVFAGVDSEATAKARENMIPFPPSSPAIALFKDGVLVHMLERHHIEGRPAEVIASNLAGAYEEYC' A
#
# COMPACT_ATOMS: atom_id res chain seq x y z
N GLN A 1 2.84 -13.47 12.73
CA GLN A 1 3.88 -12.96 11.81
C GLN A 1 3.75 -13.75 10.52
N TYR A 2 4.01 -13.13 9.37
CA TYR A 2 3.92 -13.75 8.04
C TYR A 2 5.31 -14.24 7.62
N ASP A 3 5.38 -15.37 6.93
CA ASP A 3 6.64 -15.98 6.50
C ASP A 3 7.26 -15.21 5.33
N LYS A 4 6.40 -14.68 4.43
CA LYS A 4 6.79 -13.77 3.36
C LYS A 4 6.42 -12.34 3.70
N VAL A 5 7.39 -11.44 3.54
CA VAL A 5 7.24 -10.01 3.81
C VAL A 5 8.01 -9.17 2.79
N PRO A 6 7.60 -7.92 2.53
CA PRO A 6 8.35 -7.02 1.66
C PRO A 6 9.75 -6.73 2.18
N THR A 7 10.75 -6.70 1.29
CA THR A 7 12.14 -6.37 1.64
C THR A 7 12.30 -4.92 2.12
N ASN A 8 11.50 -4.01 1.56
CA ASN A 8 11.55 -2.59 1.89
C ASN A 8 10.19 -2.15 2.41
N LEU A 9 10.20 -1.43 3.54
CA LEU A 9 9.02 -0.78 4.12
C LEU A 9 9.29 0.72 4.19
N VAL A 10 8.49 1.48 3.46
CA VAL A 10 8.62 2.94 3.33
C VAL A 10 7.26 3.61 3.55
N THR A 11 7.28 4.90 3.89
CA THR A 11 6.07 5.67 4.12
C THR A 11 6.24 7.11 3.66
N VAL A 12 5.13 7.75 3.30
CA VAL A 12 5.04 9.18 3.02
C VAL A 12 3.83 9.74 3.76
N PHE A 13 3.95 10.93 4.33
CA PHE A 13 2.89 11.50 5.16
C PHE A 13 2.02 12.47 4.36
N ALA A 14 0.87 12.00 3.90
CA ALA A 14 -0.09 12.84 3.19
C ALA A 14 -0.58 14.01 4.06
N GLY A 15 -0.45 15.23 3.54
CA GLY A 15 -0.81 16.47 4.23
C GLY A 15 0.35 17.16 4.97
N VAL A 16 1.48 16.47 5.14
CA VAL A 16 2.71 17.04 5.72
C VAL A 16 3.79 17.10 4.65
N ASP A 17 4.15 15.95 4.08
CA ASP A 17 5.19 15.82 3.05
C ASP A 17 4.58 15.82 1.65
N SER A 18 4.10 16.98 1.22
CA SER A 18 3.29 17.11 -0.02
C SER A 18 4.04 16.64 -1.27
N GLU A 19 5.31 17.03 -1.44
CA GLU A 19 6.12 16.66 -2.61
C GLU A 19 6.43 15.16 -2.64
N ALA A 20 6.88 14.60 -1.52
CA ALA A 20 7.17 13.17 -1.39
C ALA A 20 5.90 12.33 -1.64
N THR A 21 4.77 12.75 -1.08
CA THR A 21 3.48 12.09 -1.27
C THR A 21 3.03 12.15 -2.74
N ALA A 22 3.17 13.31 -3.39
CA ALA A 22 2.83 13.46 -4.81
C ALA A 22 3.71 12.54 -5.68
N LYS A 23 5.02 12.50 -5.41
CA LYS A 23 5.95 11.64 -6.16
C LYS A 23 5.66 10.15 -5.97
N ALA A 24 5.32 9.73 -4.76
CA ALA A 24 4.91 8.35 -4.50
C ALA A 24 3.64 7.98 -5.29
N ARG A 25 2.64 8.88 -5.34
CA ARG A 25 1.36 8.67 -6.04
C ARG A 25 1.51 8.52 -7.56
N GLU A 26 2.53 9.11 -8.18
CA GLU A 26 2.83 8.89 -9.61
C GLU A 26 3.08 7.40 -9.92
N ASN A 27 3.60 6.63 -8.97
CA ASN A 27 3.85 5.19 -9.11
C ASN A 27 2.60 4.34 -8.81
N MET A 28 1.49 4.96 -8.38
CA MET A 28 0.26 4.27 -7.96
C MET A 28 -0.86 4.33 -9.02
N ILE A 29 -0.55 4.76 -10.24
CA ILE A 29 -1.49 4.84 -11.36
C ILE A 29 -1.97 3.42 -11.74
N PRO A 30 -3.26 3.21 -12.08
CA PRO A 30 -4.32 4.20 -12.32
C PRO A 30 -5.17 4.54 -11.09
N PHE A 31 -4.77 4.13 -9.89
CA PHE A 31 -5.60 4.32 -8.70
C PHE A 31 -5.68 5.81 -8.30
N PRO A 32 -6.88 6.31 -7.99
CA PRO A 32 -7.04 7.71 -7.59
C PRO A 32 -6.32 7.97 -6.26
N PRO A 33 -5.74 9.18 -6.07
CA PRO A 33 -5.12 9.54 -4.80
C PRO A 33 -6.09 9.41 -3.62
N SER A 34 -5.72 8.61 -2.61
CA SER A 34 -6.47 8.49 -1.35
C SER A 34 -5.52 8.37 -0.15
N SER A 35 -6.03 8.62 1.07
CA SER A 35 -5.25 8.48 2.31
C SER A 35 -6.16 8.11 3.50
N PRO A 36 -5.75 7.13 4.35
CA PRO A 36 -4.58 6.27 4.18
C PRO A 36 -4.72 5.33 2.97
N ALA A 37 -3.59 4.91 2.40
CA ALA A 37 -3.52 3.95 1.30
C ALA A 37 -2.21 3.15 1.40
N ILE A 38 -2.20 1.91 0.93
CA ILE A 38 -1.04 1.01 0.99
C ILE A 38 -0.80 0.42 -0.40
N ALA A 39 0.43 0.51 -0.90
CA ALA A 39 0.84 -0.03 -2.18
C ALA A 39 1.95 -1.08 -1.98
N LEU A 40 1.87 -2.19 -2.70
CA LEU A 40 2.93 -3.19 -2.79
C LEU A 40 3.55 -3.14 -4.18
N PHE A 41 4.87 -3.11 -4.23
CA PHE A 41 5.64 -3.09 -5.46
C PHE A 41 6.53 -4.34 -5.56
N LYS A 42 6.62 -4.89 -6.77
CA LYS A 42 7.58 -5.94 -7.12
C LYS A 42 8.36 -5.49 -8.36
N ASP A 43 9.68 -5.47 -8.25
CA ASP A 43 10.58 -5.05 -9.34
C ASP A 43 10.21 -3.68 -9.95
N GLY A 44 9.76 -2.75 -9.11
CA GLY A 44 9.34 -1.40 -9.51
C GLY A 44 7.92 -1.31 -10.09
N VAL A 45 7.19 -2.43 -10.20
CA VAL A 45 5.81 -2.49 -10.71
C VAL A 45 4.83 -2.56 -9.54
N LEU A 46 3.76 -1.78 -9.60
CA LEU A 46 2.65 -1.86 -8.64
C LEU A 46 1.89 -3.18 -8.85
N VAL A 47 1.89 -4.04 -7.83
CA VAL A 47 1.25 -5.37 -7.89
C VAL A 47 0.03 -5.50 -6.97
N HIS A 48 -0.05 -4.66 -5.93
CA HIS A 48 -1.22 -4.64 -5.05
C HIS A 48 -1.46 -3.23 -4.51
N MET A 49 -2.73 -2.86 -4.33
CA MET A 49 -3.11 -1.55 -3.82
C MET A 49 -4.34 -1.66 -2.90
N LEU A 50 -4.24 -1.08 -1.70
CA LEU A 50 -5.39 -0.78 -0.85
C LEU A 50 -5.61 0.73 -0.80
N GLU A 51 -6.67 1.17 -1.45
CA GLU A 51 -7.20 2.53 -1.31
C GLU A 51 -7.93 2.74 0.03
N ARG A 52 -8.17 4.01 0.38
CA ARG A 52 -8.89 4.39 1.62
C ARG A 52 -10.17 3.59 1.85
N HIS A 53 -10.99 3.37 0.83
CA HIS A 53 -12.28 2.67 0.97
C HIS A 53 -12.13 1.17 1.28
N HIS A 54 -10.95 0.59 1.09
CA HIS A 54 -10.61 -0.76 1.55
C HIS A 54 -10.18 -0.79 3.02
N ILE A 55 -9.86 0.36 3.61
CA ILE A 55 -9.31 0.50 4.95
C ILE A 55 -10.35 1.10 5.90
N GLU A 56 -11.01 2.17 5.48
CA GLU A 56 -11.97 2.92 6.27
C GLU A 56 -13.16 2.06 6.68
N GLY A 57 -13.41 1.99 7.99
CA GLY A 57 -14.49 1.20 8.58
C GLY A 57 -14.27 -0.32 8.55
N ARG A 58 -13.10 -0.81 8.10
CA ARG A 58 -12.81 -2.25 8.08
C ARG A 58 -12.03 -2.70 9.33
N PRO A 59 -12.29 -3.91 9.85
CA PRO A 59 -11.50 -4.47 10.94
C PRO A 59 -10.03 -4.67 10.56
N ALA A 60 -9.14 -4.53 11.53
CA ALA A 60 -7.70 -4.67 11.33
C ALA A 60 -7.33 -6.05 10.78
N GLU A 61 -8.02 -7.11 11.22
CA GLU A 61 -7.81 -8.48 10.80
C GLU A 61 -8.11 -8.68 9.31
N VAL A 62 -9.14 -8.00 8.79
CA VAL A 62 -9.52 -8.05 7.37
C VAL A 62 -8.46 -7.37 6.52
N ILE A 63 -7.98 -6.20 6.94
CA ILE A 63 -6.91 -5.47 6.25
C ILE A 63 -5.60 -6.28 6.28
N ALA A 64 -5.27 -6.84 7.44
CA ALA A 64 -4.07 -7.65 7.63
C ALA A 64 -4.10 -8.92 6.77
N SER A 65 -5.24 -9.62 6.71
CA SER A 65 -5.41 -10.79 5.84
C SER A 65 -5.31 -10.46 4.36
N ASN A 66 -5.79 -9.29 3.94
CA ASN A 66 -5.66 -8.83 2.55
C ASN A 66 -4.18 -8.59 2.18
N LEU A 67 -3.44 -7.89 3.04
CA LEU A 67 -2.00 -7.67 2.86
C LEU A 67 -1.21 -8.98 2.90
N ALA A 68 -1.55 -9.89 3.81
CA ALA A 68 -0.93 -11.21 3.91
C ALA A 68 -1.04 -11.99 2.60
N GLY A 69 -2.24 -12.02 1.99
CA GLY A 69 -2.44 -12.67 0.71
C GLY A 69 -1.56 -12.08 -0.40
N ALA A 70 -1.44 -10.75 -0.44
CA ALA A 70 -0.56 -10.08 -1.39
C ALA A 70 0.93 -10.39 -1.14
N TYR A 71 1.35 -10.48 0.13
CA TYR A 71 2.73 -10.85 0.45
C TYR A 71 3.04 -12.30 0.05
N GLU A 72 2.11 -13.23 0.27
CA GLU A 72 2.30 -14.62 -0.13
C GLU A 72 2.47 -14.79 -1.64
N GLU A 73 1.76 -13.99 -2.43
CA GLU A 73 1.82 -14.01 -3.89
C GLU A 73 3.06 -13.30 -4.45
N TYR A 74 3.41 -12.13 -3.91
CA TYR A 74 4.39 -11.23 -4.53
C TYR A 74 5.75 -11.15 -3.84
N CYS A 75 5.87 -11.54 -2.57
CA CYS A 75 7.14 -11.59 -1.85
C CYS A 75 7.79 -12.99 -1.94
#